data_AF-A0A850PCA4-F1
#
_entry.id   AF-A0A850PCA4-F1
#
_cell.length_a   1.000
_cell.length_b   1.000
_cell.length_c   1.000
_cell.angle_alpha   90.00
_cell.angle_beta   90.00
_cell.angle_gamma   90.00
#
_symmetry.space_group_name_H-M   'P 1'
#
loop_
_entity.id
_entity.type
_entity.pdbx_description
1 polymer ?
#
loop_
_entity_poly.entity_id
_entity_poly.type
_entity_poly.pdbx_seq_one_letter_code
_entity_poly.pdbx_strand_id
1 'polypeptide(L)' 'AVSDTDGGVRLADGDGVLIGPEGGFAETELRAILGRPFVRGVSLGRRILRADTAAAATLARFGGF' A
#
# COMPACT_ATOMS: atom_id res chain seq x y z
N ALA A 1 9.28 4.11 16.32
CA ALA A 1 10.19 3.34 15.46
C ALA A 1 9.37 2.77 14.30
N VAL A 2 9.33 3.48 13.17
CA VAL A 2 8.74 2.93 11.93
C VAL A 2 9.83 2.04 11.36
N SER A 3 9.70 0.74 11.58
CA SER A 3 10.61 -0.25 11.01
C SER A 3 10.48 -0.18 9.50
N ASP A 4 11.50 0.38 8.87
CA ASP A 4 11.72 0.37 7.44
C ASP A 4 11.92 -1.09 7.01
N THR A 5 10.81 -1.78 6.79
CA THR A 5 10.77 -3.18 6.35
C THR A 5 10.57 -3.17 4.84
N ASP A 6 11.48 -2.49 4.15
CA ASP A 6 11.61 -2.49 2.69
C ASP A 6 12.27 -3.81 2.20
N GLY A 7 11.96 -4.91 2.88
CA GLY A 7 12.16 -6.26 2.34
C GLY A 7 11.29 -6.38 1.09
N GLY A 8 11.94 -6.25 -0.06
CA GLY A 8 11.36 -6.01 -1.38
C GLY A 8 10.05 -6.75 -1.65
N VAL A 9 8.93 -6.07 -1.41
CA VAL A 9 7.63 -6.52 -1.93
C VAL A 9 7.73 -6.52 -3.43
N ARG A 10 7.24 -7.59 -4.03
CA ARG A 10 6.98 -7.70 -5.46
C ARG A 10 5.56 -8.22 -5.58
N LEU A 11 4.79 -7.64 -6.49
CA LEU A 11 3.48 -8.18 -6.81
C LEU A 11 3.69 -9.49 -7.56
N ALA A 12 3.07 -10.56 -7.08
CA ALA A 12 2.98 -11.83 -7.78
C ALA A 12 1.68 -11.91 -8.60
N ASP A 13 1.57 -12.94 -9.43
CA ASP A 13 0.35 -13.20 -10.18
C ASP A 13 -0.84 -13.41 -9.24
N GLY A 14 -1.89 -12.61 -9.45
CA GLY A 14 -3.09 -12.64 -8.60
C GLY A 14 -3.06 -11.68 -7.41
N ASP A 15 -1.96 -10.97 -7.17
CA ASP A 15 -1.93 -9.92 -6.17
C ASP A 15 -2.71 -8.67 -6.62
N GLY A 16 -3.31 -7.99 -5.64
CA GLY A 16 -4.05 -6.75 -5.84
C GLY A 16 -3.48 -5.61 -5.01
N VAL A 17 -3.62 -4.39 -5.52
CA VAL A 17 -3.28 -3.16 -4.79
C VAL A 17 -4.57 -2.47 -4.37
N LEU A 18 -4.65 -2.12 -3.09
CA LEU A 18 -5.74 -1.31 -2.54
C LEU A 18 -5.23 0.10 -2.21
N ILE A 19 -5.76 1.10 -2.91
CA ILE A 19 -5.52 2.53 -2.65
C ILE A 19 -6.79 3.14 -2.07
N GLY A 20 -6.64 3.90 -0.98
CA GLY A 20 -7.77 4.58 -0.35
C GLY A 20 -8.25 5.80 -1.15
N PRO A 21 -9.43 6.35 -0.81
CA PRO A 21 -9.92 7.61 -1.37
C PRO A 21 -9.03 8.78 -0.92
N GLU A 22 -9.29 9.99 -1.42
CA GLU A 22 -8.49 11.19 -1.11
C GLU A 22 -8.43 11.50 0.39
N GLY A 23 -9.49 11.18 1.14
CA GLY A 23 -9.54 11.31 2.59
C GLY A 23 -8.87 10.19 3.37
N GLY A 24 -8.36 9.16 2.70
CA GLY A 24 -7.82 7.95 3.31
C GLY A 24 -8.90 7.03 3.88
N PHE A 25 -8.46 6.05 4.67
CA PHE A 25 -9.35 5.14 5.41
C PHE A 25 -9.57 5.67 6.83
N ALA A 26 -10.77 5.49 7.35
CA ALA A 26 -11.00 5.64 8.79
C ALA A 26 -10.18 4.58 9.55
N GLU A 27 -9.81 4.88 10.78
CA GLU A 27 -9.03 3.96 11.63
C GLU A 27 -9.69 2.57 11.78
N THR A 28 -11.01 2.52 11.86
CA THR A 28 -11.78 1.27 11.94
C THR A 28 -11.72 0.47 10.64
N GLU A 29 -11.80 1.14 9.48
CA GLU A 29 -11.67 0.51 8.16
C GLU A 29 -10.24 -0.02 7.95
N LEU A 30 -9.24 0.79 8.30
CA LEU A 30 -7.84 0.40 8.19
C LEU A 30 -7.53 -0.84 9.04
N ARG A 31 -8.03 -0.91 10.28
CA ARG A 31 -7.90 -2.10 11.13
C ARG A 31 -8.60 -3.31 10.54
N ALA A 32 -9.81 -3.15 9.99
CA ALA A 32 -10.54 -4.24 9.36
C ALA A 32 -9.81 -4.77 8.11
N ILE A 33 -9.23 -3.88 7.31
CA ILE A 33 -8.43 -4.22 6.13
C ILE A 33 -7.15 -4.95 6.55
N LEU A 34 -6.39 -4.40 7.49
CA LEU A 34 -5.12 -4.97 7.96
C LEU A 34 -5.31 -6.26 8.78
N GLY A 35 -6.50 -6.53 9.31
CA GLY A 35 -6.83 -7.77 10.01
C GLY A 35 -7.00 -8.99 9.08
N ARG A 36 -7.03 -8.79 7.76
CA ARG A 36 -7.17 -9.88 6.78
C ARG A 36 -5.82 -10.60 6.59
N PRO A 37 -5.79 -11.94 6.55
CA PRO A 37 -4.53 -12.70 6.49
C PRO A 37 -3.74 -12.51 5.19
N PHE A 38 -4.39 -12.03 4.13
CA PHE A 38 -3.79 -11.78 2.82
C PHE A 38 -3.44 -10.30 2.57
N VAL A 39 -3.62 -9.43 3.56
CA VAL A 39 -3.34 -8.00 3.42
C VAL A 39 -2.04 -7.65 4.12
N ARG A 40 -1.18 -6.91 3.42
CA ARG A 40 0.06 -6.37 3.97
C ARG A 40 0.11 -4.86 3.78
N GLY A 41 0.33 -4.13 4.87
CA GLY A 41 0.61 -2.69 4.81
C GLY A 41 1.95 -2.42 4.12
N VAL A 42 2.00 -1.40 3.26
CA VAL A 42 3.24 -0.92 2.60
C VAL A 42 3.33 0.60 2.71
N SER A 43 4.56 1.12 2.79
CA SER A 43 4.82 2.56 2.73
C SER A 43 5.41 2.94 1.38
N LEU A 44 5.03 4.09 0.85
CA LEU A 44 5.59 4.69 -0.37
C LEU A 44 6.62 5.80 -0.04
N GLY A 45 7.15 5.78 1.18
CA GLY A 45 8.13 6.75 1.69
C GLY A 45 7.51 7.84 2.57
N ARG A 46 8.25 8.93 2.77
CA ARG A 46 7.96 9.95 3.79
C ARG A 46 6.93 11.02 3.39
N ARG A 47 6.47 11.01 2.14
CA ARG A 47 5.57 12.03 1.58
C ARG A 47 4.15 11.50 1.49
N ILE A 48 3.17 12.32 1.86
CA ILE A 48 1.76 12.03 1.62
C ILE A 48 1.51 12.25 0.13
N LEU A 49 1.02 11.20 -0.53
CA LEU A 49 0.68 11.22 -1.96
C LEU A 49 -0.84 11.32 -2.10
N ARG A 50 -1.29 12.02 -3.14
CA ARG A 50 -2.69 11.88 -3.58
C ARG A 50 -2.95 10.48 -4.13
N ALA A 51 -4.20 10.03 -4.10
CA ALA A 51 -4.60 8.67 -4.51
C ALA A 51 -4.01 8.27 -5.87
N ASP A 52 -4.18 9.09 -6.90
CA ASP A 52 -3.65 8.80 -8.25
C ASP A 52 -2.12 8.66 -8.28
N THR A 53 -1.41 9.54 -7.55
CA THR A 53 0.05 9.49 -7.45
C THR A 53 0.51 8.25 -6.69
N ALA A 54 -0.22 7.86 -5.64
CA ALA A 54 0.06 6.65 -4.89
C ALA A 54 -0.14 5.40 -5.76
N ALA A 55 -1.21 5.34 -6.56
CA ALA A 55 -1.47 4.25 -7.50
C ALA A 55 -0.32 4.11 -8.51
N ALA A 56 0.04 5.20 -9.21
CA ALA A 56 1.14 5.20 -10.18
C ALA A 56 2.49 4.81 -9.54
N ALA A 57 2.81 5.35 -8.37
CA ALA A 57 4.04 5.02 -7.65
C ALA A 57 4.09 3.55 -7.20
N THR A 58 2.94 2.99 -6.78
CA THR A 58 2.85 1.59 -6.37
C THR A 58 3.11 0.65 -7.55
N LEU A 59 2.50 0.93 -8.71
CA LEU A 59 2.73 0.16 -9.93
C LEU A 59 4.19 0.27 -10.37
N ALA A 60 4.77 1.47 -10.40
CA ALA A 60 6.17 1.66 -10.78
C ALA A 60 7.17 0.96 -9.83
N ARG A 61 6.84 0.87 -8.54
CA ARG A 61 7.72 0.27 -7.53
C ARG A 61 7.63 -1.26 -7.45
N PHE A 62 6.43 -1.82 -7.64
CA PHE A 62 6.16 -3.24 -7.38
C PHE A 62 5.66 -4.03 -8.58
N GLY A 63 5.20 -3.37 -9.65
CA GLY A 63 4.57 -3.98 -10.82
C GLY A 63 5.52 -4.69 -11.78
N GLY A 64 6.84 -4.58 -11.59
CA GLY A 64 7.83 -5.42 -12.26
C GLY A 64 7.84 -5.34 -13.79
N PHE A 65 7.43 -4.21 -14.37
CA PHE A 65 7.51 -3.92 -15.80
C PHE A 65 8.80 -3.18 -16.18
#